data_AF-A0AAN5WAD9-F1
#
_entry.id   AF-A0AAN5WAD9-F1
#
_cell.length_a   1.000
_cell.length_b   1.000
_cell.length_c   1.000
_cell.angle_alpha   90.00
_cell.angle_beta   90.00
_cell.angle_gamma   90.00
#
_symmetry.space_group_name_H-M   'P 1'
#
loop_
_entity.id
_entity.type
_entity.pdbx_description
1 polymer ?
#
loop_
_entity_poly.entity_id
_entity_poly.type
_entity_poly.pdbx_seq_one_letter_code
_entity_poly.pdbx_strand_id
1 'polypeptide(L)'
;MSSVKQLSELEQMYGGRLTPNGMKDIDYKKGNVRFLRFAGAMCPICGDTTWCQINVTGTKVICQREKRTNEVVKGFKYVKDIDKIGGYLYELVDPKAGVKFDPSLVKRTHLCKMASPDKLDTMNRLVLQAYALTDEHRKDLEKRGLTDEMINLHKQRGFGSYYVMNKEGHAYFTQAKAFADENGEIKIKSRWTHVLKRLGLPTDLWKGVPGFFLSTQSVRGFNYKFPLFSTNNGKEKGPEGMLVPYYDEYNRIRAFQIRKDRINKYAKITKGLKLNSGKLNVRIYGDDYKVYLDSKAENKMIASGKIDGRKEITLSYGVDVMKEEYSFKIQTPGKYFWVSSTDENLGADTVGKWPIQVAYNPTVAKLDPNNAQDHQKLTEYIAKPKSVWVTEGALKGYITAANLSKAFSEKELDEYGRDVLAVAGVNSYQKFLPMLKKLNVQAVTIAYDMDMLQNDQVAQNYSDLINMLNNNGFRVYISTWDPEQAKGIDDALVGGIKVYVDHY
;
A
#
# COMPACT_ATOMS: atom_id res chain seq x y z
N MET A 1 35.82 9.71 -7.62
CA MET A 1 34.35 9.85 -7.83
C MET A 1 33.74 8.47 -7.69
N SER A 2 32.93 8.19 -6.67
CA SER A 2 32.26 6.88 -6.57
C SER A 2 31.08 6.85 -7.53
N SER A 3 31.04 5.87 -8.43
CA SER A 3 29.90 5.64 -9.32
C SER A 3 28.64 5.34 -8.50
N VAL A 4 27.49 5.84 -8.96
CA VAL A 4 26.18 5.46 -8.42
C VAL A 4 25.99 3.97 -8.71
N LYS A 5 25.64 3.18 -7.69
CA LYS A 5 25.36 1.75 -7.87
C LYS A 5 23.96 1.55 -8.41
N GLN A 6 23.74 0.47 -9.18
CA GLN A 6 22.39 0.10 -9.56
C GLN A 6 21.60 -0.32 -8.32
N LEU A 7 20.30 0.00 -8.28
CA LEU A 7 19.44 -0.32 -7.13
C LEU A 7 19.46 -1.83 -6.82
N SER A 8 19.42 -2.67 -7.85
CA SER A 8 19.52 -4.13 -7.76
C SER A 8 20.80 -4.59 -7.06
N GLU A 9 21.94 -3.96 -7.30
CA GLU A 9 23.22 -4.30 -6.66
C GLU A 9 23.20 -3.99 -5.16
N LEU A 10 22.58 -2.86 -4.77
CA LEU A 10 22.41 -2.51 -3.36
C LEU A 10 21.41 -3.45 -2.67
N GLU A 11 20.29 -3.75 -3.31
CA GLU A 11 19.29 -4.68 -2.77
C GLU A 11 19.87 -6.10 -2.60
N GLN A 12 20.76 -6.53 -3.50
CA GLN A 12 21.52 -7.76 -3.35
C GLN A 12 22.54 -7.66 -2.19
N MET A 13 23.27 -6.55 -2.11
CA MET A 13 24.31 -6.32 -1.08
C MET A 13 23.77 -6.30 0.34
N TYR A 14 22.55 -5.81 0.54
CA TYR A 14 21.87 -5.70 1.85
C TYR A 14 20.69 -6.67 1.99
N GLY A 15 20.55 -7.60 1.04
CA GLY A 15 19.55 -8.67 0.92
C GLY A 15 18.13 -8.27 1.32
N GLY A 16 17.56 -7.40 0.50
CA GLY A 16 16.15 -7.09 0.56
C GLY A 16 15.86 -5.79 -0.18
N ARG A 17 14.62 -5.33 -0.06
CA ARG A 17 14.17 -4.16 -0.81
C ARG A 17 14.66 -2.85 -0.20
N LEU A 18 15.02 -1.91 -1.06
CA LEU A 18 15.27 -0.52 -0.75
C LEU A 18 14.22 0.35 -1.45
N THR A 19 13.80 1.46 -0.82
CA THR A 19 12.82 2.38 -1.42
C THR A 19 13.34 3.82 -1.39
N PRO A 20 13.10 4.65 -2.41
CA PRO A 20 13.53 6.05 -2.40
C PRO A 20 12.98 6.82 -1.17
N ASN A 21 13.83 7.63 -0.52
CA ASN A 21 13.43 8.42 0.66
C ASN A 21 13.47 9.94 0.46
N GLY A 22 13.69 10.42 -0.77
CA GLY A 22 13.68 11.85 -1.12
C GLY A 22 14.80 12.71 -0.51
N MET A 23 15.56 12.20 0.47
CA MET A 23 16.69 12.88 1.09
C MET A 23 17.91 12.86 0.16
N LYS A 24 18.49 14.03 -0.12
CA LYS A 24 19.73 14.18 -0.91
C LYS A 24 20.96 14.08 0.00
N ASP A 25 22.01 13.43 -0.49
CA ASP A 25 23.33 13.42 0.13
C ASP A 25 24.13 14.62 -0.42
N ILE A 26 24.15 15.71 0.36
CA ILE A 26 24.70 17.00 -0.08
C ILE A 26 26.23 17.00 -0.18
N ASP A 27 26.90 15.98 0.32
CA ASP A 27 28.35 15.87 0.25
C ASP A 27 28.82 15.53 -1.19
N TYR A 28 27.89 15.11 -2.07
CA TYR A 28 28.13 14.87 -3.49
C TYR A 28 27.63 16.07 -4.33
N LYS A 29 28.54 17.01 -4.65
CA LYS A 29 28.23 18.21 -5.44
C LYS A 29 27.91 17.93 -6.93
N LYS A 30 28.35 16.77 -7.45
CA LYS A 30 28.08 16.29 -8.82
C LYS A 30 27.47 14.89 -8.75
N GLY A 31 26.33 14.68 -9.40
CA GLY A 31 25.53 13.44 -9.32
C GLY A 31 24.38 13.56 -8.32
N ASN A 32 23.16 13.18 -8.72
CA ASN A 32 21.95 13.24 -7.89
C ASN A 32 21.96 12.10 -6.84
N VAL A 33 22.92 12.13 -5.91
CA VAL A 33 23.07 11.11 -4.86
C VAL A 33 22.00 11.31 -3.79
N ARG A 34 21.19 10.28 -3.58
CA ARG A 34 20.07 10.28 -2.64
C ARG A 34 20.19 9.13 -1.65
N PHE A 35 19.46 9.24 -0.54
CA PHE A 35 19.25 8.15 0.39
C PHE A 35 18.03 7.32 0.00
N LEU A 36 18.20 6.01 0.10
CA LEU A 36 17.20 4.98 0.02
C LEU A 36 16.90 4.49 1.44
N ARG A 37 15.63 4.18 1.72
CA ARG A 37 15.19 3.59 2.98
C ARG A 37 15.31 2.07 2.91
N PHE A 38 15.79 1.46 3.98
CA PHE A 38 15.63 0.02 4.22
C PHE A 38 14.13 -0.28 4.31
N ALA A 39 13.64 -1.17 3.44
CA ALA A 39 12.23 -1.57 3.32
C ALA A 39 12.11 -3.09 3.10
N GLY A 40 12.93 -3.85 3.85
CA GLY A 40 13.12 -5.28 3.71
C GLY A 40 14.61 -5.66 3.64
N ALA A 41 15.46 -4.78 3.11
CA ALA A 41 16.92 -4.88 3.22
C ALA A 41 17.37 -4.61 4.66
N MET A 42 18.51 -5.17 5.08
CA MET A 42 19.00 -5.08 6.45
C MET A 42 20.02 -3.94 6.65
N CYS A 43 19.80 -3.11 7.68
CA CYS A 43 20.75 -2.10 8.09
C CYS A 43 22.04 -2.76 8.66
N PRO A 44 23.24 -2.42 8.16
CA PRO A 44 24.49 -3.04 8.64
C PRO A 44 24.88 -2.62 10.06
N ILE A 45 24.23 -1.59 10.62
CA ILE A 45 24.53 -1.06 11.96
C ILE A 45 23.67 -1.73 13.04
N CYS A 46 22.34 -1.69 12.90
CA CYS A 46 21.39 -2.20 13.90
C CYS A 46 20.71 -3.52 13.51
N GLY A 47 20.91 -4.01 12.29
CA GLY A 47 20.25 -5.24 11.81
C GLY A 47 18.75 -5.11 11.52
N ASP A 48 18.13 -3.94 11.72
CA ASP A 48 16.71 -3.75 11.39
C ASP A 48 16.50 -3.65 9.87
N THR A 49 15.33 -4.07 9.40
CA THR A 49 14.99 -4.09 7.97
C THR A 49 14.19 -2.88 7.49
N THR A 50 13.91 -1.93 8.39
CA THR A 50 13.04 -0.78 8.15
C THR A 50 13.63 0.52 8.68
N TRP A 51 13.13 1.64 8.17
CA TRP A 51 13.33 3.00 8.69
C TRP A 51 14.74 3.61 8.53
N CYS A 52 15.80 2.83 8.73
CA CYS A 52 17.18 3.20 8.45
C CYS A 52 17.36 3.59 6.97
N GLN A 53 18.51 4.17 6.62
CA GLN A 53 18.76 4.64 5.26
C GLN A 53 20.16 4.33 4.77
N ILE A 54 20.34 4.23 3.45
CA ILE A 54 21.62 4.08 2.78
C ILE A 54 21.67 4.95 1.53
N ASN A 55 22.80 5.59 1.23
CA ASN A 55 22.92 6.37 0.01
C ASN A 55 23.10 5.46 -1.23
N VAL A 56 22.75 5.97 -2.42
CA VAL A 56 22.81 5.19 -3.68
C VAL A 56 24.22 4.78 -4.12
N THR A 57 25.27 5.29 -3.47
CA THR A 57 26.65 4.83 -3.68
C THR A 57 27.02 3.66 -2.77
N GLY A 58 26.20 3.39 -1.74
CA GLY A 58 26.42 2.36 -0.73
C GLY A 58 27.54 2.69 0.26
N THR A 59 27.96 3.95 0.35
CA THR A 59 29.10 4.40 1.16
C THR A 59 28.67 5.03 2.48
N LYS A 60 27.40 5.42 2.62
CA LYS A 60 26.86 6.02 3.84
C LYS A 60 25.59 5.36 4.30
N VAL A 61 25.49 5.11 5.60
CA VAL A 61 24.31 4.57 6.26
C VAL A 61 23.86 5.52 7.35
N ILE A 62 22.54 5.77 7.42
CA ILE A 62 21.93 6.45 8.55
C ILE A 62 21.14 5.42 9.35
N CYS A 63 21.65 5.08 10.53
CA CYS A 63 20.96 4.22 11.48
C CYS A 63 19.99 5.05 12.31
N GLN A 64 18.73 4.61 12.42
CA GLN A 64 17.69 5.32 13.17
C GLN A 64 17.47 4.77 14.59
N ARG A 65 18.30 3.83 15.03
CA ARG A 65 18.05 3.05 16.26
C ARG A 65 19.24 3.01 17.20
N GLU A 66 20.42 2.76 16.66
CA GLU A 66 21.62 2.53 17.46
C GLU A 66 22.69 3.56 17.16
N LYS A 67 23.22 4.17 18.22
CA LYS A 67 24.40 5.03 18.18
C LYS A 67 25.60 4.22 18.69
N ARG A 68 26.60 4.07 17.85
CA ARG A 68 27.80 3.25 18.08
C ARG A 68 29.04 4.06 17.68
N THR A 69 29.57 4.85 18.60
CA THR A 69 30.57 5.89 18.27
C THR A 69 32.00 5.39 18.23
N ASN A 70 32.30 4.29 18.92
CA ASN A 70 33.68 3.86 19.19
C ASN A 70 34.08 2.59 18.44
N GLU A 71 33.20 2.05 17.58
CA GLU A 71 33.42 0.79 16.87
C GLU A 71 33.20 0.94 15.36
N VAL A 72 33.99 0.20 14.58
CA VAL A 72 33.73 -0.01 13.14
C VAL A 72 32.80 -1.21 13.03
N VAL A 73 31.55 -0.95 12.64
CA VAL A 73 30.50 -1.97 12.54
C VAL A 73 30.39 -2.38 11.07
N LYS A 74 30.79 -3.61 10.76
CA LYS A 74 30.64 -4.18 9.40
C LYS A 74 31.22 -3.28 8.29
N GLY A 75 32.38 -2.68 8.56
CA GLY A 75 33.08 -1.76 7.66
C GLY A 75 32.66 -0.29 7.75
N PHE A 76 31.67 0.05 8.58
CA PHE A 76 31.15 1.41 8.74
C PHE A 76 31.56 2.04 10.07
N LYS A 77 31.96 3.31 10.05
CA LYS A 77 32.35 4.09 11.24
C LYS A 77 31.40 5.28 11.44
N TYR A 78 31.03 5.53 12.69
CA TYR A 78 30.19 6.67 13.05
C TYR A 78 30.88 8.00 12.70
N VAL A 79 30.08 8.95 12.22
CA VAL A 79 30.53 10.30 11.82
C VAL A 79 29.86 11.37 12.67
N LYS A 80 28.52 11.42 12.66
CA LYS A 80 27.75 12.47 13.33
C LYS A 80 26.29 12.09 13.54
N ASP A 81 25.64 12.82 14.43
CA ASP A 81 24.19 12.81 14.60
C ASP A 81 23.51 13.61 13.47
N ILE A 82 22.30 13.20 13.10
CA ILE A 82 21.42 13.88 12.15
C ILE A 82 20.13 14.23 12.89
N ASP A 83 20.18 15.29 13.69
CA ASP A 83 19.13 15.71 14.61
C ASP A 83 17.75 15.83 13.96
N LYS A 84 17.70 16.32 12.72
CA LYS A 84 16.46 16.54 11.96
C LYS A 84 15.63 15.27 11.75
N ILE A 85 16.27 14.10 11.72
CA ILE A 85 15.61 12.81 11.51
C ILE A 85 15.82 11.82 12.65
N GLY A 86 16.49 12.25 13.73
CA GLY A 86 16.80 11.42 14.90
C GLY A 86 17.70 10.22 14.58
N GLY A 87 18.69 10.40 13.70
CA GLY A 87 19.53 9.32 13.20
C GLY A 87 21.01 9.54 13.38
N TYR A 88 21.79 8.49 13.15
CA TYR A 88 23.24 8.46 13.33
C TYR A 88 23.89 8.10 11.99
N LEU A 89 24.73 8.98 11.46
CA LEU A 89 25.42 8.80 10.18
C LEU A 89 26.69 7.98 10.37
N TYR A 90 26.87 7.00 9.49
CA TYR A 90 28.04 6.16 9.38
C TYR A 90 28.60 6.18 7.96
N GLU A 91 29.92 6.15 7.85
CA GLU A 91 30.66 6.11 6.58
C GLU A 91 31.47 4.83 6.44
N LEU A 92 31.50 4.28 5.24
CA LEU A 92 32.26 3.08 4.91
C LEU A 92 33.77 3.40 4.96
N VAL A 93 34.48 2.76 5.87
CA VAL A 93 35.93 2.90 6.07
C VAL A 93 36.72 1.65 5.66
N ASP A 94 36.05 0.49 5.59
CA ASP A 94 36.63 -0.75 5.08
C ASP A 94 35.68 -1.41 4.07
N PRO A 95 35.91 -1.22 2.75
CA PRO A 95 35.11 -1.82 1.70
C PRO A 95 35.19 -3.35 1.63
N LYS A 96 36.26 -3.97 2.16
CA LYS A 96 36.43 -5.43 2.18
C LYS A 96 35.67 -6.08 3.35
N ALA A 97 35.53 -5.36 4.47
CA ALA A 97 34.63 -5.70 5.57
C ALA A 97 33.20 -5.20 5.37
N GLY A 98 32.98 -4.31 4.39
CA GLY A 98 31.68 -3.83 3.92
C GLY A 98 30.82 -4.99 3.47
N VAL A 99 29.63 -5.10 4.08
CA VAL A 99 28.77 -6.28 4.07
C VAL A 99 28.50 -6.86 2.67
N LYS A 100 28.89 -8.13 2.44
CA LYS A 100 28.12 -9.06 1.60
C LYS A 100 27.08 -9.72 2.52
N PHE A 101 25.83 -9.28 2.43
CA PHE A 101 24.77 -9.86 3.22
C PHE A 101 24.23 -11.09 2.50
N ASP A 102 24.05 -12.18 3.25
CA ASP A 102 23.35 -13.36 2.75
C ASP A 102 21.88 -13.33 3.24
N PRO A 103 20.92 -12.96 2.37
CA PRO A 103 19.51 -12.93 2.73
C PRO A 103 18.92 -14.27 3.17
N SER A 104 19.60 -15.40 2.88
CA SER A 104 19.17 -16.70 3.36
C SER A 104 19.39 -16.90 4.87
N LEU A 105 20.24 -16.07 5.51
CA LEU A 105 20.57 -16.16 6.93
C LEU A 105 19.57 -15.40 7.83
N VAL A 106 18.77 -14.47 7.29
CA VAL A 106 17.70 -13.81 8.07
C VAL A 106 16.47 -14.70 8.09
N LYS A 107 16.43 -15.56 9.11
CA LYS A 107 15.20 -16.28 9.45
C LYS A 107 14.24 -15.34 10.16
N ARG A 108 13.21 -14.87 9.45
CA ARG A 108 12.00 -14.30 10.08
C ARG A 108 11.18 -15.45 10.68
N THR A 109 11.66 -16.01 11.78
CA THR A 109 11.13 -17.22 12.42
C THR A 109 9.68 -17.09 12.87
N HIS A 110 9.20 -15.86 13.07
CA HIS A 110 7.81 -15.57 13.42
C HIS A 110 6.88 -15.52 12.21
N LEU A 111 7.36 -15.55 10.96
CA LEU A 111 6.50 -15.47 9.78
C LEU A 111 6.30 -16.81 9.09
N CYS A 112 5.09 -17.00 8.56
CA CYS A 112 4.77 -18.06 7.63
C CYS A 112 5.06 -17.58 6.20
N LYS A 113 5.57 -18.49 5.36
CA LYS A 113 5.65 -18.26 3.91
C LYS A 113 4.24 -17.93 3.38
N MET A 114 4.15 -16.94 2.48
CA MET A 114 2.89 -16.60 1.83
C MET A 114 2.23 -17.84 1.23
N ALA A 115 0.94 -18.01 1.51
CA ALA A 115 0.18 -19.19 1.11
C ALA A 115 0.03 -19.29 -0.43
N SER A 116 -0.28 -20.49 -0.91
CA SER A 116 -0.53 -20.74 -2.33
C SER A 116 -1.76 -19.95 -2.81
N PRO A 117 -1.88 -19.67 -4.12
CA PRO A 117 -3.02 -18.96 -4.69
C PRO A 117 -4.39 -19.49 -4.22
N ASP A 118 -4.58 -20.81 -4.22
CA ASP A 118 -5.87 -21.42 -3.91
C ASP A 118 -6.22 -21.32 -2.42
N LYS A 119 -5.21 -21.40 -1.55
CA LYS A 119 -5.38 -21.17 -0.10
C LYS A 119 -5.73 -19.72 0.18
N LEU A 120 -5.08 -18.78 -0.52
CA LEU A 120 -5.39 -17.35 -0.42
C LEU A 120 -6.84 -17.09 -0.86
N ASP A 121 -7.26 -17.59 -2.02
CA ASP A 121 -8.63 -17.41 -2.53
C ASP A 121 -9.66 -17.95 -1.53
N THR A 122 -9.47 -19.19 -1.06
CA THR A 122 -10.38 -19.84 -0.11
C THR A 122 -10.54 -19.02 1.17
N MET A 123 -9.43 -18.62 1.79
CA MET A 123 -9.49 -17.84 3.04
C MET A 123 -10.03 -16.43 2.82
N ASN A 124 -9.67 -15.76 1.72
CA ASN A 124 -10.16 -14.43 1.41
C ASN A 124 -11.66 -14.41 1.10
N ARG A 125 -12.21 -15.48 0.50
CA ARG A 125 -13.66 -15.64 0.34
C ARG A 125 -14.36 -15.80 1.69
N LEU A 126 -13.80 -16.56 2.62
CA LEU A 126 -14.32 -16.65 4.00
C LEU A 126 -14.27 -15.28 4.71
N VAL A 127 -13.24 -14.48 4.45
CA VAL A 127 -13.17 -13.09 4.94
C VAL A 127 -14.33 -12.27 4.39
N LEU A 128 -14.61 -12.31 3.08
CA LEU A 128 -15.74 -11.58 2.49
C LEU A 128 -17.11 -12.06 2.98
N GLN A 129 -17.26 -13.33 3.31
CA GLN A 129 -18.48 -13.85 3.96
C GLN A 129 -18.64 -13.32 5.39
N ALA A 130 -17.55 -13.20 6.14
CA ALA A 130 -17.57 -12.64 7.50
C ALA A 130 -17.76 -11.11 7.51
N TYR A 131 -17.22 -10.43 6.50
CA TYR A 131 -17.18 -8.99 6.33
C TYR A 131 -17.90 -8.57 5.04
N ALA A 132 -19.19 -8.89 4.96
CA ALA A 132 -20.01 -8.60 3.79
C ALA A 132 -20.02 -7.10 3.43
N LEU A 133 -20.26 -6.80 2.15
CA LEU A 133 -20.42 -5.42 1.68
C LEU A 133 -21.66 -4.78 2.32
N THR A 134 -21.49 -3.64 2.97
CA THR A 134 -22.59 -2.88 3.59
C THR A 134 -23.29 -2.02 2.53
N ASP A 135 -24.53 -1.63 2.80
CA ASP A 135 -25.29 -0.75 1.91
C ASP A 135 -24.60 0.60 1.69
N GLU A 136 -23.91 1.13 2.71
CA GLU A 136 -23.16 2.38 2.61
C GLU A 136 -22.00 2.25 1.61
N HIS A 137 -21.21 1.18 1.69
CA HIS A 137 -20.14 0.93 0.72
C HIS A 137 -20.67 0.56 -0.66
N ARG A 138 -21.78 -0.17 -0.75
CA ARG A 138 -22.46 -0.42 -2.03
C ARG A 138 -22.85 0.89 -2.71
N LYS A 139 -23.45 1.83 -1.97
CA LYS A 139 -23.75 3.19 -2.47
C LYS A 139 -22.51 3.98 -2.85
N ASP A 140 -21.37 3.82 -2.17
CA ASP A 140 -20.09 4.43 -2.60
C ASP A 140 -19.62 3.86 -3.95
N LEU A 141 -19.79 2.56 -4.19
CA LEU A 141 -19.47 1.91 -5.47
C LEU A 141 -20.43 2.34 -6.59
N GLU A 142 -21.72 2.45 -6.31
CA GLU A 142 -22.73 2.96 -7.26
C GLU A 142 -22.43 4.39 -7.70
N LYS A 143 -22.07 5.27 -6.75
CA LYS A 143 -21.62 6.63 -7.04
C LYS A 143 -20.35 6.69 -7.90
N ARG A 144 -19.60 5.59 -7.96
CA ARG A 144 -18.41 5.40 -8.81
C ARG A 144 -18.73 4.71 -10.14
N GLY A 145 -20.01 4.64 -10.52
CA GLY A 145 -20.45 4.13 -11.81
C GLY A 145 -20.48 2.61 -11.93
N LEU A 146 -20.43 1.87 -10.82
CA LEU A 146 -20.66 0.42 -10.84
C LEU A 146 -22.14 0.12 -10.64
N THR A 147 -22.73 -0.63 -11.57
CA THR A 147 -24.09 -1.17 -11.39
C THR A 147 -24.08 -2.33 -10.39
N ASP A 148 -25.25 -2.70 -9.88
CA ASP A 148 -25.37 -3.89 -9.02
C ASP A 148 -24.85 -5.17 -9.68
N GLU A 149 -25.05 -5.33 -10.99
CA GLU A 149 -24.49 -6.45 -11.76
C GLU A 149 -22.96 -6.43 -11.72
N MET A 150 -22.35 -5.26 -11.92
CA MET A 150 -20.90 -5.10 -11.86
C MET A 150 -20.37 -5.34 -10.44
N ILE A 151 -21.03 -4.82 -9.40
CA ILE A 151 -20.63 -5.05 -8.00
C ILE A 151 -20.66 -6.54 -7.65
N ASN A 152 -21.66 -7.26 -8.14
CA ASN A 152 -21.89 -8.68 -7.85
C ASN A 152 -21.21 -9.63 -8.84
N LEU A 153 -20.45 -9.10 -9.81
CA LEU A 153 -19.85 -9.85 -10.92
C LEU A 153 -18.98 -11.03 -10.46
N HIS A 154 -18.19 -10.82 -9.41
CA HIS A 154 -17.32 -11.83 -8.82
C HIS A 154 -18.00 -12.71 -7.77
N LYS A 155 -19.31 -12.53 -7.54
CA LYS A 155 -20.12 -13.26 -6.55
C LYS A 155 -19.44 -13.20 -5.17
N GLN A 156 -19.10 -14.37 -4.61
CA GLN A 156 -18.44 -14.50 -3.30
C GLN A 156 -17.01 -13.96 -3.24
N ARG A 157 -16.45 -13.48 -4.37
CA ARG A 157 -15.11 -12.90 -4.47
C ARG A 157 -15.11 -11.37 -4.61
N GLY A 158 -16.27 -10.73 -4.49
CA GLY A 158 -16.42 -9.28 -4.68
C GLY A 158 -15.89 -8.42 -3.52
N PHE A 159 -16.52 -7.27 -3.30
CA PHE A 159 -16.14 -6.32 -2.26
C PHE A 159 -16.65 -6.73 -0.88
N GLY A 160 -16.05 -6.20 0.18
CA GLY A 160 -16.46 -6.41 1.57
C GLY A 160 -16.32 -5.14 2.42
N SER A 161 -16.74 -5.21 3.68
CA SER A 161 -16.67 -4.07 4.62
C SER A 161 -16.03 -4.49 5.92
N TYR A 162 -14.89 -3.90 6.22
CA TYR A 162 -14.04 -4.32 7.32
C TYR A 162 -14.20 -3.40 8.53
N TYR A 163 -14.42 -4.03 9.69
CA TYR A 163 -14.56 -3.38 11.01
C TYR A 163 -15.66 -2.32 11.14
N VAL A 164 -16.69 -2.37 10.31
CA VAL A 164 -17.86 -1.49 10.46
C VAL A 164 -18.55 -1.77 11.80
N MET A 165 -18.67 -0.73 12.63
CA MET A 165 -19.41 -0.79 13.89
C MET A 165 -20.91 -0.63 13.63
N ASN A 166 -21.73 -1.37 14.38
CA ASN A 166 -23.18 -1.17 14.41
C ASN A 166 -23.54 0.14 15.14
N LYS A 167 -24.82 0.50 15.16
CA LYS A 167 -25.32 1.73 15.83
C LYS A 167 -24.98 1.81 17.33
N GLU A 168 -24.68 0.69 17.97
CA GLU A 168 -24.31 0.58 19.38
C GLU A 168 -22.79 0.64 19.62
N GLY A 169 -21.98 0.76 18.55
CA GLY A 169 -20.51 0.78 18.63
C GLY A 169 -19.85 -0.60 18.72
N HIS A 170 -20.61 -1.68 18.48
CA HIS A 170 -20.10 -3.05 18.43
C HIS A 170 -19.69 -3.44 17.01
N ALA A 171 -18.57 -4.15 16.86
CA ALA A 171 -18.17 -4.67 15.56
C ALA A 171 -19.20 -5.69 15.04
N TYR A 172 -19.59 -5.58 13.77
CA TYR A 172 -20.55 -6.49 13.13
C TYR A 172 -20.11 -7.97 13.21
N PHE A 173 -18.81 -8.22 13.11
CA PHE A 173 -18.23 -9.56 13.19
C PHE A 173 -17.24 -9.68 14.35
N THR A 174 -17.61 -10.46 15.36
CA THR A 174 -16.73 -10.80 16.49
C THR A 174 -15.92 -12.05 16.18
N GLN A 175 -14.60 -11.95 16.06
CA GLN A 175 -13.75 -13.08 15.61
C GLN A 175 -13.56 -14.18 16.66
N ALA A 176 -13.58 -13.82 17.94
CA ALA A 176 -13.44 -14.74 19.06
C ALA A 176 -14.31 -14.29 20.24
N LYS A 177 -14.86 -15.25 20.99
CA LYS A 177 -15.63 -14.97 22.21
C LYS A 177 -15.16 -15.85 23.35
N ALA A 178 -14.85 -15.24 24.49
CA ALA A 178 -14.62 -15.94 25.74
C ALA A 178 -15.96 -16.32 26.39
N PHE A 179 -16.04 -17.51 26.96
CA PHE A 179 -17.20 -18.01 27.70
C PHE A 179 -16.73 -18.97 28.80
N ALA A 180 -17.49 -19.07 29.90
CA ALA A 180 -17.27 -20.12 30.89
C ALA A 180 -17.98 -21.40 30.43
N ASP A 181 -17.33 -22.54 30.57
CA ASP A 181 -17.97 -23.84 30.38
C ASP A 181 -18.72 -24.30 31.63
N GLU A 182 -19.27 -25.52 31.58
CA GLU A 182 -20.06 -26.14 32.67
C GLU A 182 -19.28 -26.26 33.99
N ASN A 183 -17.94 -26.28 33.95
CA ASN A 183 -17.07 -26.35 35.12
C ASN A 183 -16.60 -24.95 35.58
N GLY A 184 -17.06 -23.88 34.93
CA GLY A 184 -16.60 -22.51 35.19
C GLY A 184 -15.24 -22.18 34.55
N GLU A 185 -14.65 -23.07 33.76
CA GLU A 185 -13.39 -22.81 33.05
C GLU A 185 -13.63 -21.85 31.88
N ILE A 186 -12.78 -20.83 31.75
CA ILE A 186 -12.86 -19.91 30.64
C ILE A 186 -12.31 -20.56 29.37
N LYS A 187 -13.13 -20.63 28.32
CA LYS A 187 -12.76 -21.08 26.98
C LYS A 187 -12.93 -19.97 25.97
N ILE A 188 -12.08 -19.95 24.95
CA ILE A 188 -12.23 -19.05 23.81
C ILE A 188 -12.70 -19.83 22.59
N LYS A 189 -13.83 -19.42 22.02
CA LYS A 189 -14.32 -19.92 20.73
C LYS A 189 -13.84 -19.00 19.61
N SER A 190 -12.84 -19.44 18.84
CA SER A 190 -12.45 -18.79 17.59
C SER A 190 -13.45 -19.10 16.50
N ARG A 191 -14.04 -18.07 15.88
CA ARG A 191 -14.96 -18.24 14.74
C ARG A 191 -14.24 -18.78 13.52
N TRP A 192 -13.00 -18.35 13.25
CA TRP A 192 -12.22 -18.85 12.12
C TRP A 192 -11.94 -20.35 12.25
N THR A 193 -11.42 -20.80 13.39
CA THR A 193 -11.17 -22.22 13.63
C THR A 193 -12.47 -23.04 13.54
N HIS A 194 -13.58 -22.51 14.07
CA HIS A 194 -14.87 -23.19 14.01
C HIS A 194 -15.39 -23.33 12.57
N VAL A 195 -15.34 -22.26 11.76
CA VAL A 195 -15.78 -22.28 10.36
C VAL A 195 -14.92 -23.24 9.53
N LEU A 196 -13.60 -23.22 9.70
CA LEU A 196 -12.71 -24.15 9.01
C LEU A 196 -13.05 -25.61 9.33
N LYS A 197 -13.23 -25.96 10.60
CA LYS A 197 -13.66 -27.31 11.02
C LYS A 197 -15.00 -27.70 10.39
N ARG A 198 -15.98 -26.79 10.41
CA ARG A 198 -17.33 -27.06 9.87
C ARG A 198 -17.30 -27.33 8.37
N LEU A 199 -16.39 -26.70 7.63
CA LEU A 199 -16.21 -26.88 6.20
C LEU A 199 -15.27 -28.04 5.84
N GLY A 200 -14.77 -28.80 6.82
CA GLY A 200 -13.80 -29.87 6.57
C GLY A 200 -12.42 -29.37 6.10
N LEU A 201 -12.10 -28.11 6.35
CA LEU A 201 -10.84 -27.48 5.95
C LEU A 201 -9.78 -27.56 7.07
N PRO A 202 -8.48 -27.58 6.73
CA PRO A 202 -7.41 -27.54 7.72
C PRO A 202 -7.53 -26.33 8.66
N THR A 203 -7.44 -26.54 9.97
CA THR A 203 -7.62 -25.46 10.96
C THR A 203 -6.50 -24.42 10.95
N ASP A 204 -5.40 -24.69 10.26
CA ASP A 204 -4.28 -23.77 10.07
C ASP A 204 -4.18 -23.21 8.64
N LEU A 205 -5.25 -23.33 7.84
CA LEU A 205 -5.34 -22.77 6.47
C LEU A 205 -5.05 -21.27 6.40
N TRP A 206 -5.25 -20.55 7.49
CA TRP A 206 -4.98 -19.10 7.62
C TRP A 206 -3.48 -18.75 7.63
N LYS A 207 -2.58 -19.69 7.94
CA LYS A 207 -1.14 -19.41 8.00
C LYS A 207 -0.62 -18.97 6.63
N GLY A 208 0.08 -17.85 6.61
CA GLY A 208 0.62 -17.29 5.36
C GLY A 208 -0.41 -16.52 4.53
N VAL A 209 -1.64 -16.31 5.03
CA VAL A 209 -2.64 -15.45 4.39
C VAL A 209 -2.50 -14.01 4.92
N PRO A 210 -2.34 -12.98 4.06
CA PRO A 210 -2.20 -11.60 4.49
C PRO A 210 -3.34 -11.16 5.42
N GLY A 211 -2.98 -10.54 6.55
CA GLY A 211 -3.92 -10.11 7.58
C GLY A 211 -4.23 -11.16 8.64
N PHE A 212 -3.94 -12.45 8.40
CA PHE A 212 -4.08 -13.48 9.42
C PHE A 212 -2.80 -13.68 10.22
N PHE A 213 -2.96 -13.82 11.54
CA PHE A 213 -1.86 -14.11 12.46
C PHE A 213 -2.37 -14.81 13.73
N LEU A 214 -1.45 -15.33 14.55
CA LEU A 214 -1.77 -15.91 15.85
C LEU A 214 -1.83 -14.82 16.92
N SER A 215 -3.04 -14.40 17.28
CA SER A 215 -3.25 -13.46 18.38
C SER A 215 -3.22 -14.17 19.72
N THR A 216 -2.82 -13.44 20.76
CA THR A 216 -2.89 -13.87 22.17
C THR A 216 -3.77 -12.90 22.93
N GLN A 217 -4.85 -13.39 23.54
CA GLN A 217 -5.72 -12.60 24.39
C GLN A 217 -5.57 -13.06 25.85
N SER A 218 -5.37 -12.11 26.76
CA SER A 218 -5.34 -12.40 28.20
C SER A 218 -6.73 -12.20 28.79
N VAL A 219 -7.28 -13.24 29.42
CA VAL A 219 -8.56 -13.21 30.11
C VAL A 219 -8.36 -13.74 31.52
N ARG A 220 -8.61 -12.89 32.54
CA ARG A 220 -8.41 -13.23 33.97
C ARG A 220 -7.02 -13.81 34.26
N GLY A 221 -5.97 -13.29 33.61
CA GLY A 221 -4.58 -13.73 33.80
C GLY A 221 -4.16 -14.95 32.97
N PHE A 222 -5.08 -15.61 32.25
CA PHE A 222 -4.78 -16.73 31.36
C PHE A 222 -4.65 -16.26 29.91
N ASN A 223 -3.63 -16.77 29.21
CA ASN A 223 -3.35 -16.41 27.83
C ASN A 223 -3.92 -17.46 26.87
N TYR A 224 -4.81 -17.03 25.99
CA TYR A 224 -5.45 -17.85 24.98
C TYR A 224 -4.98 -17.44 23.60
N LYS A 225 -4.68 -18.43 22.75
CA LYS A 225 -4.17 -18.19 21.39
C LYS A 225 -5.22 -18.59 20.36
N PHE A 226 -5.44 -17.74 19.37
CA PHE A 226 -6.37 -18.02 18.28
C PHE A 226 -6.00 -17.23 17.01
N PRO A 227 -6.37 -17.72 15.82
CA PRO A 227 -6.19 -16.95 14.60
C PRO A 227 -7.06 -15.70 14.62
N LEU A 228 -6.46 -14.56 14.26
CA LEU A 228 -7.13 -13.27 14.09
C LEU A 228 -6.84 -12.73 12.70
N PHE A 229 -7.83 -12.11 12.07
CA PHE A 229 -7.70 -11.32 10.86
C PHE A 229 -7.66 -9.84 11.22
N SER A 230 -6.49 -9.20 11.15
CA SER A 230 -6.33 -7.75 11.34
C SER A 230 -5.15 -7.17 10.58
N THR A 231 -5.10 -5.84 10.45
CA THR A 231 -3.99 -5.11 9.80
C THR A 231 -3.32 -4.07 10.70
N ASN A 232 -3.61 -4.07 12.01
CA ASN A 232 -3.22 -2.99 12.93
C ASN A 232 -2.30 -3.47 14.06
N ASN A 233 -1.15 -4.05 13.71
CA ASN A 233 -0.07 -4.36 14.65
C ASN A 233 -0.56 -5.04 15.96
N GLY A 234 -1.30 -6.15 15.84
CA GLY A 234 -1.77 -6.94 16.97
C GLY A 234 -3.04 -6.42 17.63
N LYS A 235 -3.53 -5.24 17.23
CA LYS A 235 -4.79 -4.70 17.76
C LYS A 235 -6.00 -5.40 17.15
N GLU A 236 -6.94 -5.74 18.02
CA GLU A 236 -8.24 -6.27 17.64
C GLU A 236 -9.07 -5.30 16.79
N LYS A 237 -8.74 -4.01 16.68
CA LYS A 237 -9.51 -3.06 15.86
C LYS A 237 -8.64 -2.53 14.72
N GLY A 238 -8.94 -2.92 13.49
CA GLY A 238 -8.38 -2.29 12.30
C GLY A 238 -9.15 -1.03 11.89
N PRO A 239 -8.66 -0.27 10.89
CA PRO A 239 -9.38 0.89 10.40
C PRO A 239 -10.68 0.49 9.69
N GLU A 240 -11.77 1.22 9.94
CA GLU A 240 -13.02 1.08 9.19
C GLU A 240 -12.80 1.40 7.71
N GLY A 241 -13.29 0.52 6.84
CA GLY A 241 -13.22 0.75 5.40
C GLY A 241 -13.71 -0.40 4.55
N MET A 242 -13.81 -0.13 3.25
CA MET A 242 -14.16 -1.12 2.23
C MET A 242 -12.95 -1.99 1.87
N LEU A 243 -13.14 -3.31 1.85
CA LEU A 243 -12.20 -4.28 1.32
C LEU A 243 -12.28 -4.29 -0.21
N VAL A 244 -11.20 -3.85 -0.84
CA VAL A 244 -11.00 -3.89 -2.29
C VAL A 244 -10.18 -5.14 -2.64
N PRO A 245 -10.77 -6.15 -3.29
CA PRO A 245 -10.07 -7.39 -3.64
C PRO A 245 -9.01 -7.16 -4.71
N TYR A 246 -7.91 -7.90 -4.60
CA TYR A 246 -6.90 -8.02 -5.64
C TYR A 246 -6.97 -9.41 -6.30
N TYR A 247 -7.27 -9.47 -7.59
CA TYR A 247 -7.39 -10.70 -8.36
C TYR A 247 -6.11 -11.03 -9.12
N ASP A 248 -5.78 -12.32 -9.22
CA ASP A 248 -4.78 -12.84 -10.16
C ASP A 248 -5.37 -13.17 -11.53
N GLU A 249 -4.53 -13.68 -12.43
CA GLU A 249 -4.91 -14.04 -13.80
C GLU A 249 -6.02 -15.10 -13.90
N TYR A 250 -6.26 -15.88 -12.84
CA TYR A 250 -7.35 -16.87 -12.81
C TYR A 250 -8.56 -16.32 -12.04
N ASN A 251 -8.70 -15.01 -11.87
CA ASN A 251 -9.74 -14.39 -11.03
C ASN A 251 -9.72 -14.84 -9.55
N ARG A 252 -8.60 -15.34 -9.01
CA ARG A 252 -8.53 -15.72 -7.59
C ARG A 252 -8.16 -14.52 -6.73
N ILE A 253 -8.75 -14.38 -5.54
CA ILE A 253 -8.42 -13.30 -4.61
C ILE A 253 -7.09 -13.58 -3.92
N ARG A 254 -6.11 -12.69 -4.11
CA ARG A 254 -4.77 -12.82 -3.56
C ARG A 254 -4.55 -12.01 -2.29
N ALA A 255 -5.18 -10.85 -2.20
CA ALA A 255 -5.06 -9.93 -1.09
C ALA A 255 -6.20 -8.90 -1.12
N PHE A 256 -6.21 -8.02 -0.11
CA PHE A 256 -7.08 -6.86 -0.07
C PHE A 256 -6.28 -5.58 0.15
N GLN A 257 -6.77 -4.48 -0.42
CA GLN A 257 -6.54 -3.16 0.18
C GLN A 257 -7.79 -2.73 0.95
N ILE A 258 -7.62 -2.09 2.11
CA ILE A 258 -8.68 -1.36 2.79
C ILE A 258 -8.68 0.07 2.27
N ARG A 259 -9.79 0.50 1.70
CA ARG A 259 -10.10 1.91 1.43
C ARG A 259 -10.76 2.50 2.68
N LYS A 260 -10.03 3.29 3.45
CA LYS A 260 -10.54 3.86 4.71
C LYS A 260 -11.70 4.81 4.47
N ASP A 261 -12.69 4.74 5.36
CA ASP A 261 -13.86 5.63 5.32
C ASP A 261 -13.51 7.02 5.84
N ARG A 262 -12.74 7.06 6.93
CA ARG A 262 -12.32 8.29 7.60
C ARG A 262 -10.84 8.52 7.39
N ILE A 263 -10.51 9.64 6.72
CA ILE A 263 -9.14 10.09 6.48
C ILE A 263 -8.92 11.37 7.29
N ASN A 264 -8.28 11.24 8.44
CA ASN A 264 -7.96 12.40 9.27
C ASN A 264 -6.77 13.15 8.67
N LYS A 265 -7.02 14.37 8.19
CA LYS A 265 -5.96 15.31 7.76
C LYS A 265 -5.03 15.59 8.95
N TYR A 266 -3.76 15.88 8.67
CA TYR A 266 -2.80 16.32 9.67
C TYR A 266 -1.98 17.50 9.12
N ALA A 267 -1.37 18.28 10.00
CA ALA A 267 -0.52 19.38 9.57
C ALA A 267 0.95 18.97 9.57
N LYS A 268 1.70 19.47 8.59
CA LYS A 268 3.16 19.46 8.57
C LYS A 268 3.66 20.89 8.69
N ILE A 269 4.31 21.21 9.80
CA ILE A 269 4.92 22.53 10.00
C ILE A 269 5.96 22.77 8.90
N THR A 270 5.82 23.86 8.16
CA THR A 270 6.73 24.29 7.09
C THR A 270 7.60 25.45 7.54
N LYS A 271 7.07 26.34 8.37
CA LYS A 271 7.81 27.41 9.06
C LYS A 271 7.43 27.38 10.53
N GLY A 272 8.40 27.08 11.41
CA GLY A 272 8.22 27.11 12.86
C GLY A 272 8.52 28.47 13.47
N LEU A 273 8.19 28.61 14.75
CA LEU A 273 8.56 29.75 15.60
C LEU A 273 10.04 29.63 16.02
N LYS A 274 10.78 30.73 16.02
CA LYS A 274 12.19 30.81 16.45
C LYS A 274 12.36 31.70 17.68
N LEU A 275 11.63 32.81 17.73
CA LEU A 275 11.73 33.79 18.82
C LEU A 275 10.89 33.37 20.03
N ASN A 276 9.77 32.66 19.81
CA ASN A 276 8.91 32.15 20.87
C ASN A 276 9.35 30.72 21.27
N SER A 277 9.55 30.48 22.57
CA SER A 277 9.94 29.16 23.09
C SER A 277 8.77 28.16 23.02
N GLY A 278 8.96 27.06 22.30
CA GLY A 278 8.00 25.94 22.25
C GLY A 278 7.90 25.26 20.88
N LYS A 279 7.23 24.11 20.84
CA LYS A 279 6.98 23.34 19.63
C LYS A 279 5.55 23.55 19.16
N LEU A 280 5.39 23.90 17.88
CA LEU A 280 4.07 23.98 17.27
C LEU A 280 3.46 22.59 17.08
N ASN A 281 2.21 22.44 17.50
CA ASN A 281 1.37 21.29 17.24
C ASN A 281 0.03 21.76 16.67
N VAL A 282 -0.37 21.23 15.52
CA VAL A 282 -1.65 21.58 14.89
C VAL A 282 -2.53 20.35 14.86
N ARG A 283 -3.73 20.48 15.43
CA ARG A 283 -4.76 19.46 15.39
C ARG A 283 -5.83 19.87 14.38
N ILE A 284 -6.18 18.94 13.49
CA ILE A 284 -7.19 19.14 12.45
C ILE A 284 -8.37 18.22 12.74
N TYR A 285 -9.58 18.76 12.74
CA TYR A 285 -10.84 18.07 12.95
C TYR A 285 -11.79 18.42 11.81
N GLY A 286 -11.91 17.54 10.82
CA GLY A 286 -12.66 17.84 9.60
C GLY A 286 -12.02 19.01 8.84
N ASP A 287 -12.68 20.17 8.85
CA ASP A 287 -12.18 21.41 8.24
C ASP A 287 -11.66 22.43 9.26
N ASP A 288 -11.88 22.20 10.55
CA ASP A 288 -11.39 23.08 11.60
C ASP A 288 -9.95 22.72 12.01
N TYR A 289 -9.14 23.72 12.32
CA TYR A 289 -7.81 23.53 12.89
C TYR A 289 -7.66 24.29 14.21
N LYS A 290 -6.81 23.75 15.08
CA LYS A 290 -6.34 24.40 16.31
C LYS A 290 -4.81 24.28 16.39
N VAL A 291 -4.15 25.40 16.61
CA VAL A 291 -2.69 25.49 16.76
C VAL A 291 -2.35 25.66 18.23
N TYR A 292 -1.45 24.82 18.69
CA TYR A 292 -0.93 24.81 20.05
C TYR A 292 0.57 25.08 20.04
N LEU A 293 1.02 25.84 21.03
CA LEU A 293 2.41 26.01 21.38
C LEU A 293 2.70 25.15 22.61
N ASP A 294 3.46 24.08 22.41
CA ASP A 294 3.84 23.12 23.45
C ASP A 294 5.19 23.49 24.04
N SER A 295 5.21 23.91 25.30
CA SER A 295 6.41 24.28 26.05
C SER A 295 6.59 23.34 27.25
N LYS A 296 7.74 23.39 27.93
CA LYS A 296 7.94 22.60 29.16
C LYS A 296 6.94 22.94 30.29
N ALA A 297 6.32 24.11 30.24
CA ALA A 297 5.44 24.62 31.29
C ALA A 297 3.95 24.52 30.95
N GLU A 298 3.59 24.69 29.68
CA GLU A 298 2.18 24.72 29.25
C GLU A 298 1.99 24.30 27.79
N ASN A 299 0.80 23.78 27.50
CA ASN A 299 0.31 23.52 26.16
C ASN A 299 -0.80 24.55 25.84
N LYS A 300 -0.41 25.67 25.24
CA LYS A 300 -1.29 26.83 25.03
C LYS A 300 -1.84 26.86 23.62
N MET A 301 -3.15 27.01 23.45
CA MET A 301 -3.75 27.25 22.15
C MET A 301 -3.46 28.69 21.71
N ILE A 302 -2.81 28.87 20.55
CA ILE A 302 -2.37 30.17 20.05
C ILE A 302 -3.15 30.63 18.81
N ALA A 303 -3.87 29.72 18.13
CA ALA A 303 -4.77 30.06 17.03
C ALA A 303 -5.78 28.94 16.79
N SER A 304 -6.89 29.29 16.14
CA SER A 304 -7.85 28.36 15.56
C SER A 304 -8.48 28.97 14.32
N GLY A 305 -8.97 28.14 13.40
CA GLY A 305 -9.65 28.62 12.19
C GLY A 305 -10.11 27.47 11.32
N LYS A 306 -10.45 27.77 10.08
CA LYS A 306 -10.88 26.81 9.05
C LYS A 306 -9.85 26.65 7.95
N ILE A 307 -9.79 25.45 7.37
CA ILE A 307 -8.89 25.17 6.26
C ILE A 307 -9.38 25.85 4.99
N ASP A 308 -10.70 25.91 4.75
CA ASP A 308 -11.32 26.59 3.60
C ASP A 308 -10.66 26.22 2.26
N GLY A 309 -10.38 24.92 2.07
CA GLY A 309 -9.74 24.39 0.86
C GLY A 309 -8.25 24.74 0.69
N ARG A 310 -7.63 25.50 1.60
CA ARG A 310 -6.21 25.89 1.50
C ARG A 310 -5.30 24.69 1.71
N LYS A 311 -4.20 24.62 0.94
CA LYS A 311 -3.15 23.60 1.09
C LYS A 311 -2.07 23.97 2.12
N GLU A 312 -1.96 25.25 2.43
CA GLU A 312 -1.03 25.81 3.41
C GLU A 312 -1.68 26.99 4.13
N ILE A 313 -1.42 27.11 5.43
CA ILE A 313 -1.91 28.19 6.29
C ILE A 313 -0.70 28.88 6.91
N THR A 314 -0.67 30.21 6.81
CA THR A 314 0.34 31.08 7.42
C THR A 314 -0.35 32.00 8.43
N LEU A 315 0.21 32.08 9.63
CA LEU A 315 -0.31 32.86 10.75
C LEU A 315 0.86 33.55 11.47
N SER A 316 0.55 34.50 12.35
CA SER A 316 1.55 35.16 13.19
C SER A 316 1.27 34.93 14.67
N TYR A 317 2.32 34.88 15.48
CA TYR A 317 2.24 34.78 16.94
C TYR A 317 3.32 35.65 17.59
N GLY A 318 3.04 36.18 18.78
CA GLY A 318 3.90 37.12 19.50
C GLY A 318 3.45 38.58 19.37
N VAL A 319 4.07 39.46 20.14
CA VAL A 319 3.82 40.92 20.18
C VAL A 319 5.11 41.68 19.84
N ASP A 320 4.97 42.86 19.25
CA ASP A 320 6.07 43.76 18.89
C ASP A 320 7.26 43.05 18.22
N VAL A 321 8.45 43.18 18.79
CA VAL A 321 9.71 42.58 18.28
C VAL A 321 9.72 41.04 18.33
N MET A 322 8.79 40.42 19.06
CA MET A 322 8.64 38.97 19.17
C MET A 322 7.56 38.42 18.22
N LYS A 323 6.90 39.28 17.43
CA LYS A 323 5.92 38.86 16.43
C LYS A 323 6.62 38.17 15.28
N GLU A 324 6.30 36.91 15.07
CA GLU A 324 6.86 36.10 14.00
C GLU A 324 5.77 35.28 13.31
N GLU A 325 6.02 34.96 12.04
CA GLU A 325 5.14 34.12 11.25
C GLU A 325 5.52 32.65 11.37
N TYR A 326 4.50 31.81 11.37
CA TYR A 326 4.62 30.38 11.23
C TYR A 326 3.64 29.88 10.16
N SER A 327 3.97 28.76 9.55
CA SER A 327 3.13 28.14 8.54
C SER A 327 3.14 26.62 8.63
N PHE A 328 2.04 26.03 8.18
CA PHE A 328 1.89 24.59 8.10
C PHE A 328 1.12 24.19 6.85
N LYS A 329 1.58 23.10 6.23
CA LYS A 329 0.88 22.44 5.12
C LYS A 329 -0.12 21.44 5.64
N ILE A 330 -1.31 21.44 5.05
CA ILE A 330 -2.31 20.41 5.28
C ILE A 330 -1.87 19.17 4.50
N GLN A 331 -1.86 18.02 5.17
CA GLN A 331 -1.51 16.74 4.60
C GLN A 331 -2.67 15.77 4.79
N THR A 332 -2.98 15.04 3.73
CA THR A 332 -4.01 14.00 3.74
C THR A 332 -3.29 12.66 3.68
N PRO A 333 -3.42 11.77 4.68
CA PRO A 333 -2.80 10.46 4.62
C PRO A 333 -3.38 9.63 3.47
N GLY A 334 -2.65 8.60 3.06
CA GLY A 334 -3.13 7.67 2.03
C GLY A 334 -4.50 7.10 2.39
N LYS A 335 -5.35 6.89 1.37
CA LYS A 335 -6.69 6.32 1.53
C LYS A 335 -6.69 4.79 1.56
N TYR A 336 -5.73 4.18 0.88
CA TYR A 336 -5.64 2.73 0.66
C TYR A 336 -4.47 2.13 1.43
N PHE A 337 -4.71 1.01 2.10
CA PHE A 337 -3.71 0.28 2.87
C PHE A 337 -3.79 -1.20 2.56
N TRP A 338 -2.65 -1.86 2.37
CA TRP A 338 -2.62 -3.32 2.26
C TRP A 338 -3.05 -3.97 3.56
N VAL A 339 -3.93 -4.96 3.47
CA VAL A 339 -4.19 -5.88 4.60
C VAL A 339 -2.97 -6.74 4.81
N SER A 340 -2.21 -6.44 5.87
CA SER A 340 -0.91 -7.06 6.15
C SER A 340 -0.83 -7.57 7.58
N SER A 341 -0.01 -8.60 7.78
CA SER A 341 0.29 -9.20 9.08
C SER A 341 1.80 -9.47 9.22
N THR A 342 2.65 -8.78 8.44
CA THR A 342 4.10 -9.04 8.36
C THR A 342 4.84 -8.72 9.66
N ASP A 343 4.23 -7.96 10.56
CA ASP A 343 4.80 -7.61 11.87
C ASP A 343 4.26 -8.53 13.00
N GLU A 344 3.44 -9.53 12.65
CA GLU A 344 2.71 -10.37 13.61
C GLU A 344 3.25 -11.79 13.74
N ASN A 345 3.03 -12.39 14.91
CA ASN A 345 3.37 -13.79 15.16
C ASN A 345 2.56 -14.76 14.27
N LEU A 346 3.27 -15.64 13.56
CA LEU A 346 2.77 -16.52 12.51
C LEU A 346 2.03 -15.79 11.38
N GLY A 347 2.32 -14.50 11.18
CA GLY A 347 1.77 -13.71 10.09
C GLY A 347 2.34 -14.10 8.72
N ALA A 348 1.73 -13.60 7.65
CA ALA A 348 2.21 -13.82 6.28
C ALA A 348 3.44 -12.97 5.92
N ASP A 349 4.49 -13.60 5.39
CA ASP A 349 5.61 -12.89 4.76
C ASP A 349 5.23 -12.38 3.37
N THR A 350 4.81 -11.10 3.32
CA THR A 350 4.34 -10.41 2.10
C THR A 350 5.40 -9.51 1.44
N VAL A 351 6.62 -9.46 1.98
CA VAL A 351 7.67 -8.55 1.46
C VAL A 351 8.01 -8.89 0.01
N GLY A 352 7.87 -7.90 -0.87
CA GLY A 352 8.09 -8.05 -2.31
C GLY A 352 7.01 -8.85 -3.05
N LYS A 353 5.98 -9.36 -2.36
CA LYS A 353 5.02 -10.34 -2.89
C LYS A 353 3.60 -9.79 -3.08
N TRP A 354 3.38 -8.49 -2.86
CA TRP A 354 2.07 -7.87 -3.10
C TRP A 354 1.65 -8.02 -4.57
N PRO A 355 0.42 -8.50 -4.83
CA PRO A 355 -0.04 -8.80 -6.18
C PRO A 355 -0.24 -7.52 -7.01
N ILE A 356 -0.28 -7.71 -8.32
CA ILE A 356 -0.88 -6.76 -9.26
C ILE A 356 -2.36 -7.11 -9.41
N GLN A 357 -3.21 -6.10 -9.62
CA GLN A 357 -4.61 -6.33 -9.93
C GLN A 357 -4.74 -6.75 -11.39
N VAL A 358 -5.37 -7.89 -11.65
CA VAL A 358 -5.89 -8.27 -12.97
C VAL A 358 -7.40 -8.04 -12.98
N ALA A 359 -7.84 -6.96 -13.61
CA ALA A 359 -9.25 -6.64 -13.78
C ALA A 359 -9.69 -6.96 -15.20
N TYR A 360 -10.33 -8.11 -15.37
CA TYR A 360 -10.88 -8.50 -16.66
C TYR A 360 -12.17 -7.75 -17.00
N ASN A 361 -12.46 -7.65 -18.29
CA ASN A 361 -13.78 -7.25 -18.77
C ASN A 361 -14.91 -8.13 -18.18
N PRO A 362 -16.18 -7.65 -18.13
CA PRO A 362 -17.26 -8.35 -17.46
C PRO A 362 -17.48 -9.81 -17.88
N THR A 363 -17.28 -10.13 -19.15
CA THR A 363 -17.50 -11.49 -19.67
C THR A 363 -16.52 -12.51 -19.08
N VAL A 364 -15.28 -12.09 -18.81
CA VAL A 364 -14.23 -12.96 -18.28
C VAL A 364 -14.16 -12.87 -16.74
N ALA A 365 -14.41 -11.70 -16.16
CA ALA A 365 -14.38 -11.49 -14.71
C ALA A 365 -15.40 -12.35 -13.93
N LYS A 366 -16.56 -12.67 -14.55
CA LYS A 366 -17.60 -13.53 -13.93
C LYS A 366 -17.21 -15.00 -13.79
N LEU A 367 -16.19 -15.47 -14.51
CA LEU A 367 -15.76 -16.87 -14.53
C LEU A 367 -15.24 -17.31 -13.16
N ASP A 368 -15.67 -18.48 -12.69
CA ASP A 368 -15.25 -19.06 -11.40
C ASP A 368 -14.03 -19.97 -11.57
N PRO A 369 -12.86 -19.66 -10.99
CA PRO A 369 -11.66 -20.49 -11.09
C PRO A 369 -11.81 -21.88 -10.48
N ASN A 370 -12.80 -22.09 -9.61
CA ASN A 370 -13.03 -23.38 -8.97
C ASN A 370 -14.01 -24.26 -9.77
N ASN A 371 -14.65 -23.70 -10.80
CA ASN A 371 -15.41 -24.49 -11.77
C ASN A 371 -14.47 -24.92 -12.90
N ALA A 372 -14.39 -26.23 -13.18
CA ALA A 372 -13.45 -26.77 -14.15
C ALA A 372 -13.63 -26.20 -15.57
N GLN A 373 -14.87 -25.99 -16.02
CA GLN A 373 -15.17 -25.46 -17.35
C GLN A 373 -14.77 -23.98 -17.45
N ASP A 374 -15.10 -23.18 -16.44
CA ASP A 374 -14.71 -21.77 -16.40
C ASP A 374 -13.21 -21.59 -16.22
N HIS A 375 -12.55 -22.47 -15.46
CA HIS A 375 -11.10 -22.52 -15.36
C HIS A 375 -10.45 -22.78 -16.72
N GLN A 376 -10.97 -23.73 -17.49
CA GLN A 376 -10.50 -23.98 -18.84
C GLN A 376 -10.68 -22.75 -19.74
N LYS A 377 -11.85 -22.09 -19.70
CA LYS A 377 -12.08 -20.84 -20.44
C LYS A 377 -11.10 -19.74 -20.04
N LEU A 378 -10.75 -19.63 -18.76
CA LEU A 378 -9.73 -18.68 -18.29
C LEU A 378 -8.35 -19.02 -18.87
N THR A 379 -7.92 -20.28 -18.83
CA THR A 379 -6.65 -20.73 -19.43
C THR A 379 -6.58 -20.41 -20.92
N GLU A 380 -7.64 -20.75 -21.66
CA GLU A 380 -7.73 -20.44 -23.09
C GLU A 380 -7.73 -18.93 -23.36
N TYR A 381 -8.41 -18.16 -22.52
CA TYR A 381 -8.40 -16.70 -22.60
C TYR A 381 -6.99 -16.16 -22.36
N ILE A 382 -6.32 -16.54 -21.28
CA ILE A 382 -4.96 -16.11 -20.92
C ILE A 382 -3.96 -16.40 -22.05
N ALA A 383 -4.09 -17.54 -22.72
CA ALA A 383 -3.17 -17.94 -23.79
C ALA A 383 -3.31 -17.13 -25.09
N LYS A 384 -4.41 -16.39 -25.30
CA LYS A 384 -4.64 -15.62 -26.53
C LYS A 384 -3.85 -14.32 -26.55
N PRO A 385 -3.17 -13.98 -27.67
CA PRO A 385 -2.57 -12.67 -27.85
C PRO A 385 -3.61 -11.55 -27.69
N LYS A 386 -3.28 -10.50 -26.93
CA LYS A 386 -4.21 -9.41 -26.66
C LYS A 386 -3.53 -8.08 -26.32
N SER A 387 -4.33 -7.03 -26.28
CA SER A 387 -3.96 -5.73 -25.72
C SER A 387 -4.59 -5.55 -24.33
N VAL A 388 -3.90 -4.82 -23.45
CA VAL A 388 -4.42 -4.51 -22.10
C VAL A 388 -4.14 -3.05 -21.74
N TRP A 389 -4.98 -2.52 -20.88
CA TRP A 389 -4.78 -1.22 -20.27
C TRP A 389 -3.95 -1.35 -18.99
N VAL A 390 -3.17 -0.33 -18.66
CA VAL A 390 -2.43 -0.24 -17.38
C VAL A 390 -2.77 1.06 -16.64
N THR A 391 -3.03 0.95 -15.34
CA THR A 391 -3.37 2.10 -14.47
C THR A 391 -2.90 1.88 -13.03
N GLU A 392 -3.18 2.82 -12.12
CA GLU A 392 -2.94 2.70 -10.68
C GLU A 392 -4.22 2.51 -9.86
N GLY A 393 -4.13 1.72 -8.80
CA GLY A 393 -5.22 1.44 -7.87
C GLY A 393 -6.16 0.33 -8.36
N ALA A 394 -6.38 -0.68 -7.53
CA ALA A 394 -7.24 -1.81 -7.92
C ALA A 394 -8.69 -1.42 -8.20
N LEU A 395 -9.28 -0.54 -7.38
CA LEU A 395 -10.66 -0.11 -7.57
C LEU A 395 -10.82 0.66 -8.89
N LYS A 396 -9.85 1.50 -9.24
CA LYS A 396 -9.81 2.20 -10.53
C LYS A 396 -9.74 1.20 -11.67
N GLY A 397 -8.76 0.30 -11.65
CA GLY A 397 -8.63 -0.73 -12.68
C GLY A 397 -9.89 -1.58 -12.86
N TYR A 398 -10.59 -1.88 -11.76
CA TYR A 398 -11.88 -2.56 -11.78
C TYR A 398 -12.97 -1.75 -12.50
N ILE A 399 -13.16 -0.48 -12.11
CA ILE A 399 -14.17 0.40 -12.71
C ILE A 399 -13.87 0.64 -14.19
N THR A 400 -12.60 0.85 -14.54
CA THR A 400 -12.14 0.99 -15.93
C THR A 400 -12.51 -0.24 -16.74
N ALA A 401 -12.12 -1.45 -16.31
CA ALA A 401 -12.41 -2.69 -17.03
C ALA A 401 -13.92 -2.92 -17.22
N ALA A 402 -14.73 -2.52 -16.24
CA ALA A 402 -16.19 -2.63 -16.31
C ALA A 402 -16.83 -1.64 -17.31
N ASN A 403 -16.18 -0.52 -17.64
CA ASN A 403 -16.76 0.55 -18.45
C ASN A 403 -16.12 0.76 -19.83
N LEU A 404 -14.98 0.13 -20.14
CA LEU A 404 -14.32 0.27 -21.45
C LEU A 404 -15.25 0.00 -22.64
N SER A 405 -16.09 -1.04 -22.55
CA SER A 405 -17.05 -1.39 -23.61
C SER A 405 -18.15 -0.36 -23.87
N LYS A 406 -18.34 0.61 -22.97
CA LYS A 406 -19.27 1.72 -23.16
C LYS A 406 -18.65 2.86 -23.97
N ALA A 407 -17.31 2.96 -23.97
CA ALA A 407 -16.58 4.07 -24.57
C ALA A 407 -15.91 3.71 -25.91
N PHE A 408 -15.63 2.43 -26.13
CA PHE A 408 -14.89 1.94 -27.31
C PHE A 408 -15.69 0.88 -28.06
N SER A 409 -15.60 0.92 -29.40
CA SER A 409 -16.14 -0.11 -30.28
C SER A 409 -15.38 -1.44 -30.13
N GLU A 410 -15.97 -2.54 -30.60
CA GLU A 410 -15.33 -3.86 -30.55
C GLU A 410 -13.95 -3.89 -31.26
N LYS A 411 -13.81 -3.15 -32.36
CA LYS A 411 -12.54 -3.02 -33.08
C LYS A 411 -11.48 -2.28 -32.24
N GLU A 412 -11.86 -1.17 -31.61
CA GLU A 412 -10.95 -0.42 -30.73
C GLU A 412 -10.61 -1.21 -29.48
N LEU A 413 -11.54 -1.99 -28.94
CA LEU A 413 -11.30 -2.88 -27.80
C LEU A 413 -10.34 -4.02 -28.14
N ASP A 414 -10.40 -4.56 -29.36
CA ASP A 414 -9.43 -5.56 -29.84
C ASP A 414 -8.04 -4.95 -30.03
N GLU A 415 -7.97 -3.68 -30.45
CA GLU A 415 -6.71 -2.97 -30.66
C GLU A 415 -6.07 -2.46 -29.36
N TYR A 416 -6.84 -1.74 -28.53
CA TYR A 416 -6.37 -1.03 -27.33
C TYR A 416 -6.53 -1.85 -26.04
N GLY A 417 -7.38 -2.86 -26.07
CA GLY A 417 -7.57 -3.82 -24.97
C GLY A 417 -8.91 -3.69 -24.25
N ARG A 418 -9.31 -4.81 -23.63
CA ARG A 418 -10.56 -4.97 -22.86
C ARG A 418 -10.34 -5.11 -21.36
N ASP A 419 -9.11 -5.47 -20.99
CA ASP A 419 -8.74 -5.81 -19.62
C ASP A 419 -7.76 -4.78 -19.08
N VAL A 420 -7.71 -4.64 -17.76
CA VAL A 420 -6.89 -3.65 -17.08
C VAL A 420 -5.98 -4.33 -16.06
N LEU A 421 -4.70 -4.00 -16.10
CA LEU A 421 -3.78 -4.27 -15.01
C LEU A 421 -3.61 -3.02 -14.15
N ALA A 422 -3.67 -3.18 -12.83
CA ALA A 422 -3.47 -2.05 -11.92
C ALA A 422 -2.49 -2.31 -10.79
N VAL A 423 -1.59 -1.35 -10.56
CA VAL A 423 -0.60 -1.40 -9.47
C VAL A 423 -1.00 -0.53 -8.30
N ALA A 424 -0.59 -0.91 -7.08
CA ALA A 424 -0.77 -0.08 -5.88
C ALA A 424 0.22 1.10 -5.86
N GLY A 425 -0.07 2.11 -6.69
CA GLY A 425 0.74 3.31 -6.85
C GLY A 425 1.78 3.20 -7.97
N VAL A 426 2.03 4.33 -8.64
CA VAL A 426 2.80 4.39 -9.88
C VAL A 426 4.27 3.99 -9.76
N ASN A 427 4.86 4.05 -8.57
CA ASN A 427 6.23 3.61 -8.32
C ASN A 427 6.41 2.08 -8.41
N SER A 428 5.33 1.33 -8.64
CA SER A 428 5.35 -0.14 -8.74
C SER A 428 5.24 -0.65 -10.19
N TYR A 429 5.47 0.19 -11.19
CA TYR A 429 5.30 -0.12 -12.62
C TYR A 429 6.06 -1.37 -13.09
N GLN A 430 7.22 -1.69 -12.51
CA GLN A 430 8.00 -2.89 -12.84
C GLN A 430 7.21 -4.20 -12.63
N LYS A 431 6.17 -4.17 -11.80
CA LYS A 431 5.29 -5.33 -11.57
C LYS A 431 4.40 -5.67 -12.76
N PHE A 432 4.21 -4.77 -13.72
CA PHE A 432 3.46 -5.07 -14.94
C PHE A 432 4.17 -6.18 -15.74
N LEU A 433 5.48 -6.09 -15.90
CA LEU A 433 6.22 -6.89 -16.88
C LEU A 433 6.03 -8.41 -16.73
N PRO A 434 6.15 -9.02 -15.52
CA PRO A 434 5.90 -10.46 -15.38
C PRO A 434 4.46 -10.85 -15.72
N MET A 435 3.48 -10.00 -15.38
CA MET A 435 2.07 -10.28 -15.63
C MET A 435 1.70 -10.09 -17.10
N LEU A 436 2.22 -9.07 -17.77
CA LEU A 436 2.04 -8.84 -19.21
C LEU A 436 2.49 -10.06 -20.02
N LYS A 437 3.68 -10.61 -19.70
CA LYS A 437 4.19 -11.84 -20.31
C LYS A 437 3.29 -13.04 -20.03
N LYS A 438 2.81 -13.18 -18.79
CA LYS A 438 1.93 -14.28 -18.37
C LYS A 438 0.57 -14.24 -19.08
N LEU A 439 0.07 -13.06 -19.41
CA LEU A 439 -1.23 -12.84 -20.07
C LEU A 439 -1.15 -12.80 -21.60
N ASN A 440 0.00 -13.17 -22.18
CA ASN A 440 0.28 -13.11 -23.62
C ASN A 440 -0.05 -11.74 -24.25
N VAL A 441 0.30 -10.65 -23.55
CA VAL A 441 0.04 -9.30 -24.01
C VAL A 441 1.00 -8.92 -25.14
N GLN A 442 0.47 -8.25 -26.18
CA GLN A 442 1.22 -7.75 -27.33
C GLN A 442 1.24 -6.22 -27.40
N ALA A 443 0.24 -5.56 -26.83
CA ALA A 443 0.18 -4.10 -26.75
C ALA A 443 -0.37 -3.62 -25.41
N VAL A 444 0.05 -2.42 -25.00
CA VAL A 444 -0.31 -1.82 -23.72
C VAL A 444 -0.81 -0.41 -23.93
N THR A 445 -2.03 -0.13 -23.46
CA THR A 445 -2.59 1.23 -23.39
C THR A 445 -2.37 1.81 -21.99
N ILE A 446 -1.62 2.91 -21.88
CA ILE A 446 -1.32 3.55 -20.60
C ILE A 446 -2.43 4.56 -20.26
N ALA A 447 -3.01 4.43 -19.07
CA ALA A 447 -4.08 5.27 -18.56
C ALA A 447 -3.83 5.70 -17.09
N TYR A 448 -2.77 6.49 -16.89
CA TYR A 448 -2.47 7.11 -15.59
C TYR A 448 -3.24 8.43 -15.45
N ASP A 449 -3.53 8.87 -14.22
CA ASP A 449 -4.24 10.13 -13.96
C ASP A 449 -3.64 11.32 -14.73
N MET A 450 -4.47 12.22 -15.27
CA MET A 450 -3.96 13.34 -16.07
C MET A 450 -3.15 14.35 -15.24
N ASP A 451 -3.36 14.40 -13.92
CA ASP A 451 -2.54 15.22 -13.01
C ASP A 451 -1.11 14.70 -12.82
N MET A 452 -0.83 13.48 -13.30
CA MET A 452 0.50 12.87 -13.30
C MET A 452 1.48 13.57 -14.23
N LEU A 453 0.97 14.32 -15.22
CA LEU A 453 1.79 15.14 -16.13
C LEU A 453 2.33 16.42 -15.46
N GLN A 454 1.87 16.78 -14.26
CA GLN A 454 2.24 18.04 -13.58
C GLN A 454 3.38 17.91 -12.58
N ASN A 455 3.88 16.70 -12.29
CA ASN A 455 4.93 16.46 -11.30
C ASN A 455 6.16 15.80 -11.94
N ASP A 456 7.31 16.48 -11.92
CA ASP A 456 8.57 16.01 -12.53
C ASP A 456 8.94 14.56 -12.14
N GLN A 457 8.69 14.17 -10.89
CA GLN A 457 8.99 12.81 -10.41
C GLN A 457 8.06 11.77 -11.03
N VAL A 458 6.84 12.17 -11.33
CA VAL A 458 5.82 11.33 -11.94
C VAL A 458 6.02 11.23 -13.45
N ALA A 459 6.37 12.34 -14.11
CA ALA A 459 6.76 12.33 -15.52
C ALA A 459 7.92 11.36 -15.76
N GLN A 460 8.91 11.31 -14.86
CA GLN A 460 9.99 10.32 -14.96
C GLN A 460 9.48 8.88 -14.87
N ASN A 461 8.59 8.56 -13.93
CA ASN A 461 8.03 7.21 -13.82
C ASN A 461 7.23 6.80 -15.07
N TYR A 462 6.56 7.77 -15.69
CA TYR A 462 5.81 7.57 -16.92
C TYR A 462 6.75 7.23 -18.09
N SER A 463 7.81 8.03 -18.27
CA SER A 463 8.86 7.74 -19.25
C SER A 463 9.56 6.40 -19.00
N ASP A 464 9.85 6.07 -17.74
CA ASP A 464 10.48 4.80 -17.37
C ASP A 464 9.57 3.60 -17.68
N LEU A 465 8.25 3.73 -17.47
CA LEU A 465 7.27 2.73 -17.86
C LEU A 465 7.25 2.52 -19.37
N ILE A 466 7.14 3.60 -20.15
CA ILE A 466 7.14 3.53 -21.62
C ILE A 466 8.42 2.85 -22.13
N ASN A 467 9.58 3.30 -21.65
CA ASN A 467 10.86 2.72 -22.02
C ASN A 467 10.93 1.23 -21.65
N MET A 468 10.45 0.86 -20.46
CA MET A 468 10.39 -0.55 -20.04
C MET A 468 9.52 -1.38 -20.99
N LEU A 469 8.36 -0.86 -21.41
CA LEU A 469 7.44 -1.56 -22.31
C LEU A 469 8.06 -1.72 -23.71
N ASN A 470 8.55 -0.64 -24.31
CA ASN A 470 9.19 -0.66 -25.63
C ASN A 470 10.41 -1.59 -25.66
N ASN A 471 11.28 -1.52 -24.64
CA ASN A 471 12.45 -2.39 -24.53
C ASN A 471 12.10 -3.88 -24.36
N ASN A 472 10.86 -4.20 -24.00
CA ASN A 472 10.35 -5.57 -23.93
C ASN A 472 9.45 -5.94 -25.12
N GLY A 473 9.41 -5.11 -26.17
CA GLY A 473 8.74 -5.42 -27.44
C GLY A 473 7.23 -5.23 -27.44
N PHE A 474 6.65 -4.55 -26.44
CA PHE A 474 5.22 -4.23 -26.45
C PHE A 474 4.95 -3.02 -27.36
N ARG A 475 3.87 -3.06 -28.14
CA ARG A 475 3.31 -1.85 -28.75
C ARG A 475 2.70 -0.98 -27.66
N VAL A 476 2.99 0.31 -27.65
CA VAL A 476 2.54 1.21 -26.59
C VAL A 476 1.57 2.24 -27.15
N TYR A 477 0.43 2.36 -26.49
CA TYR A 477 -0.55 3.41 -26.73
C TYR A 477 -0.66 4.29 -25.49
N ILE A 478 -0.95 5.57 -25.70
CA ILE A 478 -1.22 6.54 -24.65
C ILE A 478 -2.68 6.95 -24.74
N SER A 479 -3.38 6.90 -23.61
CA SER A 479 -4.72 7.45 -23.51
C SER A 479 -4.70 8.85 -22.90
N THR A 480 -5.55 9.74 -23.42
CA THR A 480 -5.72 11.11 -22.91
C THR A 480 -7.20 11.50 -22.86
N TRP A 481 -7.55 12.38 -21.92
CA TRP A 481 -8.89 12.94 -21.76
C TRP A 481 -8.80 14.35 -21.17
N ASP A 482 -9.92 15.07 -21.12
CA ASP A 482 -9.96 16.42 -20.56
C ASP A 482 -9.75 16.39 -19.02
N PRO A 483 -8.63 16.93 -18.50
CA PRO A 483 -8.32 16.92 -17.07
C PRO A 483 -9.25 17.82 -16.24
N GLU A 484 -9.95 18.77 -16.85
CA GLU A 484 -10.90 19.63 -16.12
C GLU A 484 -12.23 18.90 -15.85
N GLN A 485 -12.57 17.91 -16.69
CA GLN A 485 -13.81 17.15 -16.58
C GLN A 485 -13.65 15.86 -15.76
N ALA A 486 -12.47 15.24 -15.82
CA ALA A 486 -12.21 14.00 -15.08
C ALA A 486 -10.74 13.89 -14.66
N LYS A 487 -10.53 13.46 -13.41
CA LYS A 487 -9.18 13.29 -12.87
C LYS A 487 -8.54 11.99 -13.37
N GLY A 488 -9.23 10.88 -13.16
CA GLY A 488 -8.77 9.55 -13.56
C GLY A 488 -9.57 8.94 -14.70
N ILE A 489 -9.01 7.88 -15.28
CA ILE A 489 -9.65 7.13 -16.37
C ILE A 489 -10.98 6.51 -15.93
N ASP A 490 -11.10 6.09 -14.66
CA ASP A 490 -12.36 5.61 -14.08
C ASP A 490 -13.42 6.73 -14.06
N ASP A 491 -13.05 7.92 -13.62
CA ASP A 491 -13.95 9.09 -13.63
C ASP A 491 -14.37 9.47 -15.05
N ALA A 492 -13.43 9.45 -16.02
CA ALA A 492 -13.69 9.80 -17.41
C ALA A 492 -14.70 8.84 -18.07
N LEU A 493 -14.48 7.53 -17.94
CA LEU A 493 -15.37 6.52 -18.51
C LEU A 493 -16.76 6.53 -17.87
N VAL A 494 -16.84 6.75 -16.55
CA VAL A 494 -18.12 6.85 -15.82
C VAL A 494 -18.88 8.12 -16.20
N GLY A 495 -18.16 9.23 -16.39
CA GLY A 495 -18.73 10.51 -16.81
C GLY A 495 -19.11 10.58 -18.29
N GLY A 496 -18.79 9.55 -19.10
CA GLY A 496 -18.98 9.59 -20.55
C GLY A 496 -18.06 10.58 -21.25
N ILE A 497 -16.94 10.94 -20.63
CA ILE A 497 -15.94 11.84 -21.18
C ILE A 497 -15.19 11.11 -22.29
N LYS A 498 -15.00 11.77 -23.42
CA LYS A 498 -14.30 11.20 -24.56
C LYS A 498 -12.82 10.96 -24.21
N VAL A 499 -12.39 9.71 -24.38
CA VAL A 499 -11.00 9.29 -24.22
C VAL A 499 -10.38 9.06 -25.59
N TYR A 500 -9.26 9.72 -25.84
CA TYR A 500 -8.45 9.55 -27.05
C TYR A 500 -7.35 8.54 -26.76
N VAL A 501 -7.00 7.72 -27.77
CA VAL A 501 -5.92 6.74 -27.68
C VAL A 501 -5.03 6.91 -28.90
N ASP A 502 -3.76 7.22 -28.65
CA ASP A 502 -2.77 7.47 -29.68
C ASP A 502 -1.61 6.46 -29.57
N HIS A 503 -1.05 6.06 -30.70
CA HIS A 503 0.17 5.26 -30.70
C HIS A 503 1.36 6.10 -30.24
N TYR A 504 2.17 5.58 -29.32
CA TYR A 504 3.37 6.27 -28.82
C TYR A 504 4.53 6.23 -29.81
#